data_AF-B7KBM9-F1
#
_entry.id   AF-B7KBM9-F1
#
_cell.length_a   1.000
_cell.length_b   1.000
_cell.length_c   1.000
_cell.angle_alpha   90.00
_cell.angle_beta   90.00
_cell.angle_gamma   90.00
#
_symmetry.space_group_name_H-M   'P 1'
#
loop_
_entity.id
_entity.type
_entity.pdbx_description
1 polymer ?
#
loop_
_entity_poly.entity_id
_entity_poly.type
_entity_poly.pdbx_seq_one_letter_code
_entity_poly.pdbx_strand_id
1 'polypeptide(L)'
;MTPSDHPTGLKKIITWIVVGIITTVLIVGVILVWPLVGKNGPVEYTDIDDHFKYGSIGSDVTNGLPYWIWKALPVVFPDKLPGEGYQSIGLLYEEGHDLPIGFSQRRVQVDRVGLNCAVCHTGTVRDTPDSEPRIITTMPANNLYLQNYIKFISEVALDPRFSANIMMPYIEQLGAKFNPLEKLVYRYIVIPQTRDALITQGARLAFLYNQPDWGPGRVDTFNPYKAIQFNFPMDQLDEKELIGTSDYPPIWEQKPREGLQLHWDGDNDSVDERNLSAALGAGVTPVTADFEQIKRIADWLWELPPPPYPYPINAELASTGERIYQNNCASCHAFGGSKTGTVNPIDQIGTDPYRLNSYTYQLLSNQNTLYADVSFQGEDQRFKHFRKTNGYANMPLDGVWLRAPYLHNGSVPTLRDLLEAPENRPKTYYRGNDVFDQEKVGFVSTVAEENDRQFFKFDTTLPGNSNSGHLYGLDLSSEEKEALIEYMKQL
;
A
#
# COMPACT_ATOMS: atom_id res chain seq x y z
N MET A 1 -41.62 -57.80 59.30
CA MET A 1 -41.98 -56.51 58.68
C MET A 1 -40.82 -55.57 58.90
N THR A 2 -40.03 -55.33 57.86
CA THR A 2 -38.98 -54.30 57.78
C THR A 2 -39.15 -53.60 56.43
N PRO A 3 -38.99 -52.26 56.36
CA PRO A 3 -39.53 -51.47 55.26
C PRO A 3 -38.66 -51.58 54.01
N SER A 4 -39.30 -51.77 52.86
CA SER A 4 -38.69 -51.64 51.55
C SER A 4 -38.42 -50.17 51.24
N ASP A 5 -37.19 -49.70 51.45
CA ASP A 5 -36.74 -48.42 50.91
C ASP A 5 -36.48 -48.55 49.41
N HIS A 6 -37.45 -48.13 48.59
CA HIS A 6 -37.25 -47.90 47.17
C HIS A 6 -37.07 -46.39 46.89
N PRO A 7 -35.84 -45.87 46.80
CA PRO A 7 -35.62 -44.52 46.28
C PRO A 7 -35.16 -44.60 44.82
N THR A 8 -35.97 -45.15 43.89
CA THR A 8 -35.41 -45.56 42.59
C THR A 8 -36.02 -44.94 41.33
N GLY A 9 -37.17 -44.26 41.39
CA GLY A 9 -37.77 -43.57 40.23
C GLY A 9 -37.41 -42.08 40.16
N LEU A 10 -37.82 -41.32 41.18
CA LEU A 10 -37.71 -39.85 41.18
C LEU A 10 -36.26 -39.35 41.21
N LYS A 11 -35.37 -39.99 41.99
CA LYS A 11 -33.95 -39.64 42.03
C LYS A 11 -33.28 -39.85 40.66
N LYS A 12 -33.59 -40.94 39.96
CA LYS A 12 -33.08 -41.20 38.61
C LYS A 12 -33.57 -40.16 37.60
N ILE A 13 -34.86 -39.78 37.66
CA ILE A 13 -35.43 -38.74 36.81
C ILE A 13 -34.76 -37.39 37.07
N ILE A 14 -34.57 -37.01 38.34
CA ILE A 14 -33.86 -35.77 38.71
C ILE A 14 -32.41 -35.82 38.23
N THR A 15 -31.71 -36.94 38.39
CA THR A 15 -30.34 -37.11 37.86
C THR A 15 -30.29 -36.94 36.34
N TRP A 16 -31.22 -37.54 35.58
CA TRP A 16 -31.27 -37.38 34.12
C TRP A 16 -31.62 -35.95 33.69
N ILE A 17 -32.49 -35.25 34.43
CA ILE A 17 -32.79 -33.83 34.20
C ILE A 17 -31.55 -32.98 34.47
N VAL A 18 -30.86 -33.20 35.59
CA VAL A 18 -29.64 -32.46 35.95
C VAL A 18 -28.52 -32.72 34.93
N VAL A 19 -28.32 -33.98 34.54
CA VAL A 19 -27.36 -34.33 33.47
C VAL A 19 -27.76 -33.67 32.15
N GLY A 20 -29.03 -33.72 31.77
CA GLY A 20 -29.53 -33.05 30.56
C GLY A 20 -29.30 -31.53 30.57
N ILE A 21 -29.53 -30.86 31.72
CA ILE A 21 -29.27 -29.43 31.90
C ILE A 21 -27.77 -29.15 31.79
N ILE A 22 -26.91 -29.90 32.50
CA ILE A 22 -25.46 -29.72 32.45
C ILE A 22 -24.93 -29.93 31.03
N THR A 23 -25.36 -31.00 30.35
CA THR A 23 -24.99 -31.27 28.96
C THR A 23 -25.46 -30.15 28.03
N THR A 24 -26.68 -29.64 28.22
CA THR A 24 -27.18 -28.50 27.42
C THR A 24 -26.37 -27.24 27.67
N VAL A 25 -26.06 -26.92 28.92
CA VAL A 25 -25.23 -25.75 29.29
C VAL A 25 -23.82 -25.89 28.71
N LEU A 26 -23.23 -27.08 28.76
CA LEU A 26 -21.91 -27.35 28.16
C LEU A 26 -21.96 -27.21 26.64
N ILE A 27 -22.97 -27.76 25.98
CA ILE A 27 -23.13 -27.64 24.52
C ILE A 27 -23.34 -26.18 24.12
N VAL A 28 -24.23 -25.45 24.80
CA VAL A 28 -24.45 -24.01 24.56
C VAL A 28 -23.17 -23.21 24.83
N GLY A 29 -22.45 -23.52 25.92
CA GLY A 29 -21.17 -22.90 26.23
C GLY A 29 -20.13 -23.12 25.14
N VAL A 30 -19.99 -24.36 24.64
CA VAL A 30 -19.10 -24.69 23.52
C VAL A 30 -19.53 -23.94 22.26
N ILE A 31 -20.82 -23.92 21.91
CA ILE A 31 -21.32 -23.19 20.73
C ILE A 31 -21.03 -21.69 20.82
N LEU A 32 -21.19 -21.08 22.00
CA LEU A 32 -20.93 -19.66 22.20
C LEU A 32 -19.44 -19.31 22.13
N VAL A 33 -18.57 -20.19 22.64
CA VAL A 33 -17.12 -19.99 22.70
C VAL A 33 -16.44 -20.38 21.39
N TRP A 34 -16.97 -21.36 20.65
CA TRP A 34 -16.36 -21.92 19.43
C TRP A 34 -15.91 -20.86 18.41
N PRO A 35 -16.70 -19.81 18.08
CA PRO A 35 -16.24 -18.76 17.17
C PRO A 35 -14.96 -18.04 17.66
N LEU A 36 -14.76 -17.91 18.97
CA LEU A 36 -13.62 -17.20 19.56
C LEU A 36 -12.35 -18.07 19.66
N VAL A 37 -12.50 -19.39 19.63
CA VAL A 37 -11.39 -20.37 19.79
C VAL A 37 -11.19 -21.27 18.56
N GLY A 38 -11.99 -21.08 17.51
CA GLY A 38 -11.95 -21.84 16.27
C GLY A 38 -10.65 -21.64 15.48
N LYS A 39 -10.60 -22.26 14.29
CA LYS A 39 -9.41 -22.24 13.43
C LYS A 39 -9.06 -20.79 13.04
N ASN A 40 -7.98 -20.28 13.59
CA ASN A 40 -7.35 -19.03 13.16
C ASN A 40 -6.56 -19.26 11.88
N GLY A 41 -6.51 -18.26 11.01
CA GLY A 41 -5.81 -18.35 9.74
C GLY A 41 -6.27 -17.30 8.75
N PRO A 42 -5.44 -17.00 7.73
CA PRO A 42 -5.81 -16.09 6.66
C PRO A 42 -6.86 -16.72 5.74
N VAL A 43 -7.61 -15.89 5.02
CA VAL A 43 -8.32 -16.32 3.83
C VAL A 43 -7.28 -16.65 2.75
N GLU A 44 -7.38 -17.85 2.17
CA GLU A 44 -6.45 -18.34 1.16
C GLU A 44 -7.07 -18.26 -0.24
N TYR A 45 -6.24 -17.88 -1.22
CA TYR A 45 -6.61 -17.77 -2.62
C TYR A 45 -5.69 -18.66 -3.46
N THR A 46 -6.28 -19.53 -4.28
CA THR A 46 -5.52 -20.44 -5.15
C THR A 46 -4.95 -19.72 -6.37
N ASP A 47 -5.72 -18.81 -6.96
CA ASP A 47 -5.21 -17.94 -8.02
C ASP A 47 -4.19 -16.93 -7.46
N ILE A 48 -3.15 -16.64 -8.24
CA ILE A 48 -2.05 -15.77 -7.79
C ILE A 48 -2.40 -14.29 -7.89
N ASP A 49 -3.23 -13.88 -8.85
CA ASP A 49 -3.68 -12.50 -8.98
C ASP A 49 -4.67 -12.18 -7.84
N ASP A 50 -5.61 -13.09 -7.55
CA ASP A 50 -6.47 -12.98 -6.36
C ASP A 50 -5.67 -12.96 -5.06
N HIS A 51 -4.63 -13.80 -4.96
CA HIS A 51 -3.75 -13.81 -3.79
C HIS A 51 -2.96 -12.51 -3.67
N PHE A 52 -2.49 -11.93 -4.76
CA PHE A 52 -1.84 -10.62 -4.74
C PHE A 52 -2.82 -9.52 -4.28
N LYS A 53 -4.05 -9.51 -4.80
CA LYS A 53 -5.08 -8.52 -4.49
C LYS A 53 -5.60 -8.63 -3.05
N TYR A 54 -5.84 -9.83 -2.55
CA TYR A 54 -6.60 -10.07 -1.31
C TYR A 54 -5.91 -10.99 -0.29
N GLY A 55 -4.73 -11.53 -0.62
CA GLY A 55 -3.98 -12.42 0.26
C GLY A 55 -3.31 -11.70 1.43
N SER A 56 -3.21 -12.42 2.56
CA SER A 56 -2.47 -11.96 3.74
C SER A 56 -0.97 -12.00 3.50
N ILE A 57 -0.29 -10.92 3.90
CA ILE A 57 1.17 -10.86 4.08
C ILE A 57 1.57 -10.78 5.57
N GLY A 58 0.60 -10.86 6.49
CA GLY A 58 0.81 -10.83 7.94
C GLY A 58 0.44 -9.51 8.64
N SER A 59 0.09 -8.47 7.89
CA SER A 59 -0.33 -7.17 8.45
C SER A 59 -1.63 -7.27 9.26
N ASP A 60 -2.51 -8.18 8.85
CA ASP A 60 -3.80 -8.52 9.47
C ASP A 60 -3.66 -9.25 10.82
N VAL A 61 -2.45 -9.62 11.26
CA VAL A 61 -2.23 -10.36 12.52
C VAL A 61 -2.29 -9.44 13.73
N THR A 62 -1.46 -8.39 13.77
CA THR A 62 -1.32 -7.49 14.94
C THR A 62 -1.82 -6.08 14.66
N ASN A 63 -1.59 -5.56 13.46
CA ASN A 63 -1.95 -4.18 13.10
C ASN A 63 -3.28 -4.07 12.33
N GLY A 64 -3.84 -5.20 11.87
CA GLY A 64 -5.11 -5.21 11.15
C GLY A 64 -6.30 -4.71 11.98
N LEU A 65 -7.27 -4.05 11.36
CA LEU A 65 -8.47 -3.58 12.05
C LEU A 65 -9.51 -4.71 12.13
N PRO A 66 -10.27 -4.86 13.24
CA PRO A 66 -11.39 -5.78 13.24
C PRO A 66 -12.35 -5.47 12.09
N TYR A 67 -12.60 -6.47 11.25
CA TYR A 67 -13.29 -6.33 9.96
C TYR A 67 -14.61 -5.55 10.08
N TRP A 68 -15.45 -5.91 11.05
CA TRP A 68 -16.73 -5.24 11.26
C TRP A 68 -16.61 -3.79 11.73
N ILE A 69 -15.56 -3.46 12.49
CA ILE A 69 -15.29 -2.06 12.87
C ILE A 69 -14.88 -1.29 11.62
N TRP A 70 -13.87 -1.80 10.89
CA TRP A 70 -13.39 -1.21 9.64
C TRP A 70 -14.53 -0.96 8.64
N LYS A 71 -15.36 -1.98 8.39
CA LYS A 71 -16.51 -1.87 7.48
C LYS A 71 -17.55 -0.83 7.93
N ALA A 72 -17.69 -0.62 9.24
CA ALA A 72 -18.62 0.36 9.78
C ALA A 72 -18.08 1.81 9.78
N LEU A 73 -16.76 2.02 9.74
CA LEU A 73 -16.18 3.37 9.86
C LEU A 73 -16.73 4.35 8.81
N PRO A 74 -16.74 4.06 7.49
CA PRO A 74 -17.22 5.03 6.51
C PRO A 74 -18.70 5.39 6.66
N VAL A 75 -19.50 4.47 7.22
CA VAL A 75 -20.94 4.67 7.41
C VAL A 75 -21.23 5.48 8.68
N VAL A 76 -20.43 5.30 9.74
CA VAL A 76 -20.57 6.04 11.01
C VAL A 76 -19.97 7.45 10.90
N PHE A 77 -18.93 7.61 10.10
CA PHE A 77 -18.14 8.84 9.94
C PHE A 77 -18.08 9.35 8.49
N PRO A 78 -19.21 9.47 7.77
CA PRO A 78 -19.20 9.91 6.37
C PRO A 78 -18.67 11.35 6.24
N ASP A 79 -18.83 12.17 7.27
CA ASP A 79 -18.31 13.55 7.35
C ASP A 79 -16.78 13.65 7.45
N LYS A 80 -16.08 12.53 7.68
CA LYS A 80 -14.62 12.45 7.76
C LYS A 80 -13.98 11.96 6.47
N LEU A 81 -14.78 11.70 5.44
CA LEU A 81 -14.33 11.29 4.12
C LEU A 81 -14.72 12.36 3.10
N PRO A 82 -13.94 12.52 2.01
CA PRO A 82 -14.25 13.49 0.96
C PRO A 82 -15.48 13.09 0.12
N GLY A 83 -15.94 11.85 0.22
CA GLY A 83 -17.10 11.34 -0.50
C GLY A 83 -17.57 10.01 0.09
N GLU A 84 -18.35 9.26 -0.68
CA GLU A 84 -18.92 8.00 -0.21
C GLU A 84 -17.86 6.90 -0.04
N GLY A 85 -17.88 6.27 1.14
CA GLY A 85 -17.10 5.07 1.40
C GLY A 85 -15.59 5.25 1.29
N TYR A 86 -14.87 4.13 1.32
CA TYR A 86 -13.42 4.13 1.11
C TYR A 86 -13.02 4.41 -0.35
N GLN A 87 -13.95 4.28 -1.30
CA GLN A 87 -13.77 4.62 -2.71
C GLN A 87 -13.40 6.10 -2.88
N SER A 88 -13.95 6.97 -2.02
CA SER A 88 -13.66 8.41 -2.04
C SER A 88 -12.19 8.76 -1.76
N ILE A 89 -11.43 7.87 -1.13
CA ILE A 89 -9.98 8.00 -0.91
C ILE A 89 -9.18 7.05 -1.82
N GLY A 90 -9.82 6.57 -2.89
CA GLY A 90 -9.18 5.83 -3.96
C GLY A 90 -9.01 4.34 -3.70
N LEU A 91 -9.71 3.71 -2.75
CA LEU A 91 -9.70 2.24 -2.66
C LEU A 91 -10.51 1.63 -3.83
N LEU A 92 -9.93 0.66 -4.52
CA LEU A 92 -10.52 0.00 -5.69
C LEU A 92 -11.31 -1.23 -5.27
N TYR A 93 -12.48 -1.43 -5.87
CA TYR A 93 -13.32 -2.61 -5.64
C TYR A 93 -13.57 -3.34 -6.96
N GLU A 94 -13.67 -4.66 -6.87
CA GLU A 94 -14.11 -5.53 -7.97
C GLU A 94 -15.48 -6.12 -7.65
N GLU A 95 -16.26 -6.40 -8.70
CA GLU A 95 -17.55 -7.06 -8.54
C GLU A 95 -17.38 -8.43 -7.86
N GLY A 96 -18.24 -8.73 -6.88
CA GLY A 96 -18.21 -9.99 -6.14
C GLY A 96 -17.24 -10.03 -4.96
N HIS A 97 -16.41 -9.01 -4.76
CA HIS A 97 -15.51 -8.89 -3.61
C HIS A 97 -16.02 -7.88 -2.59
N ASP A 98 -15.99 -8.27 -1.31
CA ASP A 98 -16.43 -7.41 -0.21
C ASP A 98 -15.34 -6.44 0.26
N LEU A 99 -14.08 -6.84 0.12
CA LEU A 99 -12.92 -6.01 0.44
C LEU A 99 -12.39 -5.33 -0.81
N PRO A 100 -11.85 -4.11 -0.70
CA PRO A 100 -11.14 -3.49 -1.79
C PRO A 100 -9.83 -4.22 -2.07
N ILE A 101 -9.34 -4.11 -3.31
CA ILE A 101 -8.01 -4.56 -3.69
C ILE A 101 -7.00 -3.91 -2.75
N GLY A 102 -6.06 -4.71 -2.24
CA GLY A 102 -5.08 -4.26 -1.29
C GLY A 102 -5.38 -4.64 0.16
N PHE A 103 -6.50 -5.31 0.44
CA PHE A 103 -6.90 -5.71 1.78
C PHE A 103 -7.00 -7.22 1.92
N SER A 104 -6.28 -7.76 2.90
CA SER A 104 -6.39 -9.15 3.33
C SER A 104 -7.41 -9.31 4.45
N GLN A 105 -7.85 -10.55 4.66
CA GLN A 105 -8.63 -10.93 5.84
C GLN A 105 -8.05 -12.15 6.53
N ARG A 106 -8.02 -12.11 7.87
CA ARG A 106 -7.59 -13.22 8.72
C ARG A 106 -8.45 -13.31 9.97
N ARG A 107 -8.70 -14.55 10.43
CA ARG A 107 -9.26 -14.82 11.74
C ARG A 107 -8.14 -14.84 12.79
N VAL A 108 -8.17 -13.89 13.73
CA VAL A 108 -7.37 -13.89 14.97
C VAL A 108 -8.31 -13.61 16.14
N GLN A 109 -9.00 -14.64 16.63
CA GLN A 109 -10.15 -14.56 17.57
C GLN A 109 -11.39 -13.84 16.99
N VAL A 110 -11.19 -12.71 16.32
CA VAL A 110 -12.14 -11.99 15.47
C VAL A 110 -11.57 -11.85 14.07
N ASP A 111 -12.43 -11.58 13.09
CA ASP A 111 -11.97 -11.29 11.73
C ASP A 111 -11.29 -9.92 11.72
N ARG A 112 -10.09 -9.85 11.14
CA ARG A 112 -9.29 -8.63 10.99
C ARG A 112 -8.97 -8.44 9.52
N VAL A 113 -8.84 -7.18 9.12
CA VAL A 113 -8.37 -6.78 7.79
C VAL A 113 -7.06 -6.02 7.88
N GLY A 114 -6.14 -6.29 6.96
CA GLY A 114 -4.83 -5.66 6.89
C GLY A 114 -4.51 -5.22 5.47
N LEU A 115 -3.62 -4.25 5.32
CA LEU A 115 -3.13 -3.84 4.00
C LEU A 115 -2.15 -4.90 3.47
N ASN A 116 -2.21 -5.20 2.18
CA ASN A 116 -1.19 -5.99 1.48
C ASN A 116 -0.53 -5.17 0.36
N CYS A 117 0.35 -5.81 -0.41
CA CYS A 117 1.14 -5.15 -1.45
C CYS A 117 0.26 -4.46 -2.53
N ALA A 118 -0.89 -5.04 -2.86
CA ALA A 118 -1.73 -4.56 -3.95
C ALA A 118 -2.34 -3.18 -3.71
N VAL A 119 -2.42 -2.71 -2.45
CA VAL A 119 -2.96 -1.37 -2.16
C VAL A 119 -2.12 -0.28 -2.82
N CYS A 120 -0.79 -0.42 -2.79
CA CYS A 120 0.17 0.53 -3.37
C CYS A 120 0.53 0.19 -4.83
N HIS A 121 0.31 -1.06 -5.23
CA HIS A 121 0.77 -1.62 -6.50
C HIS A 121 -0.39 -2.12 -7.38
N THR A 122 -1.52 -1.42 -7.36
CA THR A 122 -2.63 -1.61 -8.29
C THR A 122 -3.20 -0.24 -8.62
N GLY A 123 -3.33 0.05 -9.92
CA GLY A 123 -3.91 1.29 -10.41
C GLY A 123 -4.98 1.04 -11.46
N THR A 124 -5.53 2.13 -12.00
CA THR A 124 -6.51 2.07 -13.08
C THR A 124 -6.06 2.85 -14.31
N VAL A 125 -6.56 2.42 -15.47
CA VAL A 125 -6.41 3.13 -16.74
C VAL A 125 -7.75 3.18 -17.46
N ARG A 126 -8.15 4.37 -17.91
CA ARG A 126 -9.28 4.59 -18.80
C ARG A 126 -8.79 5.14 -20.14
N ASP A 127 -9.43 4.69 -21.22
CA ASP A 127 -9.11 5.17 -22.57
C ASP A 127 -9.73 6.56 -22.83
N THR A 128 -10.89 6.81 -22.22
CA THR A 128 -11.63 8.08 -22.28
C THR A 128 -12.34 8.33 -20.93
N PRO A 129 -12.82 9.55 -20.64
CA PRO A 129 -13.62 9.84 -19.44
C PRO A 129 -14.83 8.91 -19.23
N ASP A 130 -15.42 8.41 -20.31
CA ASP A 130 -16.62 7.57 -20.28
C ASP A 130 -16.30 6.06 -20.31
N SER A 131 -15.03 5.68 -20.41
CA SER A 131 -14.62 4.27 -20.44
C SER A 131 -14.65 3.64 -19.05
N GLU A 132 -15.00 2.35 -18.97
CA GLU A 132 -14.81 1.58 -17.75
C GLU A 132 -13.32 1.51 -17.37
N PRO A 133 -12.95 1.69 -16.09
CA PRO A 133 -11.57 1.62 -15.65
C PRO A 133 -11.04 0.19 -15.74
N ARG A 134 -9.88 0.04 -16.40
CA ARG A 134 -9.13 -1.21 -16.41
C ARG A 134 -8.23 -1.25 -15.18
N ILE A 135 -8.45 -2.23 -14.31
CA ILE A 135 -7.57 -2.52 -13.17
C ILE A 135 -6.31 -3.18 -13.69
N ILE A 136 -5.16 -2.61 -13.33
CA ILE A 136 -3.86 -3.17 -13.67
C ILE A 136 -3.14 -3.50 -12.37
N THR A 137 -2.86 -4.78 -12.13
CA THR A 137 -2.03 -5.21 -10.99
C THR A 137 -0.55 -4.96 -11.29
N THR A 138 0.24 -4.79 -10.22
CA THR A 138 1.71 -4.59 -10.23
C THR A 138 2.20 -3.24 -10.76
N MET A 139 1.31 -2.38 -11.26
CA MET A 139 1.60 -0.97 -11.58
C MET A 139 1.62 -0.09 -10.33
N PRO A 140 2.28 1.08 -10.33
CA PRO A 140 2.09 2.09 -9.31
C PRO A 140 0.61 2.49 -9.16
N ALA A 141 0.06 2.46 -7.95
CA ALA A 141 -1.29 2.99 -7.73
C ALA A 141 -1.31 4.49 -8.05
N ASN A 142 -2.17 4.93 -8.97
CA ASN A 142 -2.35 6.34 -9.36
C ASN A 142 -3.56 7.01 -8.67
N ASN A 143 -4.33 6.23 -7.92
CA ASN A 143 -5.64 6.55 -7.36
C ASN A 143 -5.63 6.68 -5.81
N LEU A 144 -4.74 5.97 -5.12
CA LEU A 144 -4.76 5.80 -3.66
C LEU A 144 -4.34 7.06 -2.90
N TYR A 145 -5.21 7.57 -2.02
CA TYR A 145 -4.88 8.62 -1.04
C TYR A 145 -4.51 8.01 0.33
N LEU A 146 -3.33 7.39 0.43
CA LEU A 146 -2.93 6.66 1.63
C LEU A 146 -2.83 7.57 2.87
N GLN A 147 -2.38 8.81 2.71
CA GLN A 147 -2.35 9.79 3.79
C GLN A 147 -3.76 10.04 4.36
N ASN A 148 -4.76 10.15 3.49
CA ASN A 148 -6.15 10.39 3.88
C ASN A 148 -6.72 9.17 4.61
N TYR A 149 -6.36 7.95 4.22
CA TYR A 149 -6.72 6.75 4.98
C TYR A 149 -6.15 6.80 6.42
N ILE A 150 -4.88 7.15 6.57
CA ILE A 150 -4.21 7.28 7.87
C ILE A 150 -4.84 8.40 8.72
N LYS A 151 -5.11 9.57 8.12
CA LYS A 151 -5.79 10.70 8.78
C LYS A 151 -7.19 10.30 9.22
N PHE A 152 -7.97 9.67 8.34
CA PHE A 152 -9.33 9.19 8.62
C PHE A 152 -9.37 8.26 9.85
N ILE A 153 -8.58 7.18 9.87
CA ILE A 153 -8.59 6.24 11.00
C ILE A 153 -8.10 6.88 12.31
N SER A 154 -7.21 7.88 12.22
CA SER A 154 -6.72 8.62 13.39
C SER A 154 -7.79 9.58 13.95
N GLU A 155 -8.50 10.28 13.07
CA GLU A 155 -9.54 11.25 13.45
C GLU A 155 -10.78 10.57 14.02
N VAL A 156 -11.25 9.48 13.42
CA VAL A 156 -12.44 8.76 13.93
C VAL A 156 -12.19 8.17 15.31
N ALA A 157 -10.95 7.80 15.64
CA ALA A 157 -10.61 7.27 16.95
C ALA A 157 -10.81 8.29 18.08
N LEU A 158 -10.66 9.59 17.77
CA LEU A 158 -10.88 10.69 18.72
C LEU A 158 -12.36 11.10 18.82
N ASP A 159 -13.18 10.73 17.83
CA ASP A 159 -14.59 11.11 17.76
C ASP A 159 -15.45 10.31 18.77
N PRO A 160 -16.34 10.97 19.56
CA PRO A 160 -17.21 10.29 20.53
C PRO A 160 -18.14 9.23 19.94
N ARG A 161 -18.45 9.29 18.64
CA ARG A 161 -19.24 8.27 17.94
C ARG A 161 -18.49 6.93 17.87
N PHE A 162 -17.17 6.91 18.03
CA PHE A 162 -16.41 5.66 18.15
C PHE A 162 -16.63 5.06 19.55
N SER A 163 -17.84 4.54 19.77
CA SER A 163 -18.23 3.89 21.01
C SER A 163 -19.11 2.69 20.70
N ALA A 164 -19.09 1.69 21.58
CA ALA A 164 -19.88 0.49 21.37
C ALA A 164 -21.40 0.73 21.34
N ASN A 165 -21.90 1.83 21.91
CA ASN A 165 -23.31 2.19 21.86
C ASN A 165 -23.74 2.64 20.46
N ILE A 166 -22.84 3.31 19.73
CA ILE A 166 -23.10 3.82 18.39
C ILE A 166 -22.70 2.80 17.33
N MET A 167 -21.49 2.25 17.42
CA MET A 167 -20.92 1.33 16.43
C MET A 167 -21.69 0.01 16.30
N MET A 168 -22.14 -0.58 17.42
CA MET A 168 -22.78 -1.91 17.39
C MET A 168 -24.06 -1.96 16.52
N PRO A 169 -25.01 -1.01 16.62
CA PRO A 169 -26.15 -0.92 15.70
C PRO A 169 -25.76 -0.92 14.22
N TYR A 170 -24.75 -0.12 13.83
CA TYR A 170 -24.29 -0.08 12.44
C TYR A 170 -23.65 -1.39 12.01
N ILE A 171 -22.84 -2.01 12.87
CA ILE A 171 -22.24 -3.33 12.61
C ILE A 171 -23.32 -4.39 12.37
N GLU A 172 -24.37 -4.41 13.18
CA GLU A 172 -25.51 -5.34 12.99
C GLU A 172 -26.28 -5.04 11.70
N GLN A 173 -26.51 -3.75 11.38
CA GLN A 173 -27.16 -3.33 10.13
C GLN A 173 -26.36 -3.73 8.89
N LEU A 174 -25.03 -3.72 8.97
CA LEU A 174 -24.11 -4.14 7.92
C LEU A 174 -24.02 -5.68 7.76
N GLY A 175 -24.77 -6.43 8.57
CA GLY A 175 -24.96 -7.87 8.39
C GLY A 175 -24.23 -8.75 9.40
N ALA A 176 -23.60 -8.20 10.45
CA ALA A 176 -22.95 -9.00 11.47
C ALA A 176 -23.94 -9.88 12.24
N LYS A 177 -23.68 -11.19 12.29
CA LYS A 177 -24.52 -12.20 12.96
C LYS A 177 -23.92 -12.68 14.27
N PHE A 178 -23.67 -11.77 15.20
CA PHE A 178 -23.05 -12.09 16.49
C PHE A 178 -24.00 -12.83 17.44
N ASN A 179 -23.46 -13.86 18.07
CA ASN A 179 -24.10 -14.49 19.23
C ASN A 179 -24.03 -13.57 20.47
N PRO A 180 -24.79 -13.84 21.55
CA PRO A 180 -24.80 -12.99 22.74
C PRO A 180 -23.43 -12.77 23.37
N LEU A 181 -22.54 -13.76 23.35
CA LEU A 181 -21.17 -13.62 23.88
C LEU A 181 -20.32 -12.72 22.97
N GLU A 182 -20.37 -12.93 21.66
CA GLU A 182 -19.67 -12.09 20.68
C GLU A 182 -20.11 -10.61 20.78
N LYS A 183 -21.41 -10.36 21.01
CA LYS A 183 -21.91 -8.99 21.25
C LYS A 183 -21.28 -8.35 22.50
N LEU A 184 -21.12 -9.12 23.58
CA LEU A 184 -20.44 -8.62 24.79
C LEU A 184 -18.95 -8.39 24.54
N VAL A 185 -18.28 -9.33 23.86
CA VAL A 185 -16.86 -9.20 23.50
C VAL A 185 -16.63 -7.97 22.63
N TYR A 186 -17.43 -7.76 21.58
CA TYR A 186 -17.31 -6.58 20.74
C TYR A 186 -17.56 -5.28 21.52
N ARG A 187 -18.62 -5.26 22.34
CA ARG A 187 -19.02 -4.07 23.10
C ARG A 187 -17.99 -3.66 24.15
N TYR A 188 -17.47 -4.61 24.91
CA TYR A 188 -16.64 -4.30 26.09
C TYR A 188 -15.15 -4.47 25.85
N ILE A 189 -14.73 -5.14 24.77
CA ILE A 189 -13.32 -5.44 24.49
C ILE A 189 -12.91 -4.90 23.13
N VAL A 190 -13.49 -5.42 22.04
CA VAL A 190 -12.97 -5.16 20.68
C VAL A 190 -13.06 -3.69 20.30
N ILE A 191 -14.23 -3.05 20.47
CA ILE A 191 -14.44 -1.65 20.10
C ILE A 191 -13.57 -0.71 20.96
N PRO A 192 -13.58 -0.78 22.31
CA PRO A 192 -12.70 0.04 23.14
C PRO A 192 -11.21 -0.14 22.82
N GLN A 193 -10.72 -1.38 22.72
CA GLN A 193 -9.30 -1.63 22.44
C GLN A 193 -8.89 -1.14 21.05
N THR A 194 -9.76 -1.29 20.04
CA THR A 194 -9.48 -0.76 18.70
C THR A 194 -9.35 0.75 18.72
N ARG A 195 -10.25 1.43 19.45
CA ARG A 195 -10.18 2.89 19.62
C ARG A 195 -8.88 3.31 20.29
N ASP A 196 -8.51 2.68 21.41
CA ASP A 196 -7.29 3.02 22.15
C ASP A 196 -6.02 2.78 21.33
N ALA A 197 -5.99 1.69 20.56
CA ALA A 197 -4.91 1.40 19.63
C ALA A 197 -4.80 2.46 18.52
N LEU A 198 -5.91 2.87 17.92
CA LEU A 198 -5.93 3.90 16.88
C LEU A 198 -5.56 5.28 17.43
N ILE A 199 -5.95 5.63 18.66
CA ILE A 199 -5.51 6.88 19.33
C ILE A 199 -3.98 6.86 19.49
N THR A 200 -3.42 5.74 19.95
CA THR A 200 -1.98 5.59 20.15
C THR A 200 -1.22 5.70 18.82
N GLN A 201 -1.73 5.05 17.77
CA GLN A 201 -1.15 5.12 16.44
C GLN A 201 -1.23 6.53 15.86
N GLY A 202 -2.40 7.18 15.95
CA GLY A 202 -2.61 8.56 15.49
C GLY A 202 -1.67 9.55 16.16
N ALA A 203 -1.42 9.40 17.47
CA ALA A 203 -0.45 10.22 18.19
C ALA A 203 0.98 10.06 17.65
N ARG A 204 1.40 8.83 17.30
CA ARG A 204 2.72 8.57 16.71
C ARG A 204 2.86 9.10 15.28
N LEU A 205 1.75 9.17 14.54
CA LEU A 205 1.70 9.65 13.15
C LEU A 205 1.30 11.13 13.04
N ALA A 206 1.19 11.85 14.16
CA ALA A 206 0.76 13.25 14.16
C ALA A 206 1.69 14.19 13.34
N PHE A 207 2.96 13.81 13.15
CA PHE A 207 3.89 14.57 12.31
C PHE A 207 3.45 14.65 10.83
N LEU A 208 2.61 13.72 10.36
CA LEU A 208 2.08 13.73 8.99
C LEU A 208 1.25 14.97 8.68
N TYR A 209 0.67 15.63 9.70
CA TYR A 209 -0.05 16.89 9.52
C TYR A 209 0.87 18.09 9.29
N ASN A 210 2.19 17.93 9.52
CA ASN A 210 3.19 18.97 9.27
C ASN A 210 3.84 18.83 7.88
N GLN A 211 3.46 17.80 7.11
CA GLN A 211 3.95 17.59 5.75
C GLN A 211 2.98 18.21 4.73
N PRO A 212 3.48 18.61 3.55
CA PRO A 212 2.61 18.80 2.39
C PRO A 212 1.75 17.56 2.14
N ASP A 213 0.49 17.76 1.75
CA ASP A 213 -0.39 16.65 1.45
C ASP A 213 0.20 15.78 0.33
N TRP A 214 0.17 14.47 0.55
CA TRP A 214 0.75 13.51 -0.39
C TRP A 214 -0.07 13.41 -1.68
N GLY A 215 -1.38 13.64 -1.64
CA GLY A 215 -2.23 13.35 -2.81
C GLY A 215 -2.16 11.87 -3.22
N PRO A 216 -2.69 11.51 -4.40
CA PRO A 216 -2.83 10.13 -4.79
C PRO A 216 -1.54 9.55 -5.38
N GLY A 217 -1.28 8.28 -5.09
CA GLY A 217 -0.16 7.52 -5.62
C GLY A 217 1.20 7.81 -4.97
N ARG A 218 1.18 8.42 -3.78
CA ARG A 218 2.38 8.79 -3.02
C ARG A 218 2.33 8.34 -1.57
N VAL A 219 3.51 8.12 -1.02
CA VAL A 219 3.71 7.77 0.38
C VAL A 219 4.99 8.38 0.93
N ASP A 220 4.98 8.79 2.21
CA ASP A 220 6.24 8.97 2.93
C ASP A 220 6.85 7.60 3.24
N THR A 221 7.97 7.30 2.58
CA THR A 221 8.56 5.95 2.60
C THR A 221 9.07 5.55 3.99
N PHE A 222 9.60 6.50 4.78
CA PHE A 222 10.44 6.17 5.94
C PHE A 222 10.00 6.81 7.24
N ASN A 223 9.35 7.96 7.25
CA ASN A 223 8.99 8.60 8.51
C ASN A 223 7.89 7.84 9.28
N PRO A 224 6.87 7.23 8.64
CA PRO A 224 5.98 6.31 9.34
C PRO A 224 6.74 5.14 9.97
N TYR A 225 7.80 4.68 9.30
CA TYR A 225 8.68 3.61 9.77
C TYR A 225 9.44 4.02 11.04
N LYS A 226 10.10 5.19 11.01
CA LYS A 226 10.77 5.82 12.17
C LYS A 226 9.84 5.94 13.37
N ALA A 227 8.60 6.40 13.14
CA ALA A 227 7.64 6.65 14.21
C ALA A 227 7.06 5.37 14.80
N ILE A 228 6.64 4.42 13.97
CA ILE A 228 5.89 3.24 14.42
C ILE A 228 6.81 2.12 14.91
N GLN A 229 7.88 1.81 14.18
CA GLN A 229 8.74 0.66 14.51
C GLN A 229 9.87 1.02 15.47
N PHE A 230 10.41 2.24 15.36
CA PHE A 230 11.59 2.64 16.13
C PHE A 230 11.35 3.75 17.14
N ASN A 231 10.12 4.28 17.22
CA ASN A 231 9.72 5.29 18.18
C ASN A 231 10.67 6.51 18.20
N PHE A 232 11.08 6.97 17.01
CA PHE A 232 11.91 8.16 16.86
C PHE A 232 11.19 9.39 17.45
N PRO A 233 11.93 10.35 18.02
CA PRO A 233 11.37 11.63 18.45
C PRO A 233 11.09 12.50 17.22
N MET A 234 9.96 12.25 16.56
CA MET A 234 9.60 12.89 15.29
C MET A 234 9.56 14.42 15.38
N ASP A 235 9.23 14.97 16.54
CA ASP A 235 9.20 16.41 16.84
C ASP A 235 10.61 17.06 16.91
N GLN A 236 11.66 16.25 16.96
CA GLN A 236 13.06 16.70 17.06
C GLN A 236 13.87 16.47 15.78
N LEU A 237 13.26 15.89 14.74
CA LEU A 237 13.93 15.68 13.46
C LEU A 237 14.08 16.99 12.69
N ASP A 238 15.14 17.08 11.88
CA ASP A 238 15.30 18.19 10.93
C ASP A 238 14.13 18.20 9.93
N GLU A 239 13.66 19.39 9.56
CA GLU A 239 12.56 19.57 8.60
C GLU A 239 12.83 18.83 7.27
N LYS A 240 14.10 18.76 6.84
CA LYS A 240 14.52 18.06 5.63
C LYS A 240 14.41 16.55 5.74
N GLU A 241 14.44 16.00 6.96
CA GLU A 241 14.25 14.57 7.20
C GLU A 241 12.77 14.20 7.36
N LEU A 242 11.94 15.18 7.74
CA LEU A 242 10.52 15.01 8.00
C LEU A 242 9.66 14.87 6.76
N ILE A 243 10.24 14.98 5.56
CA ILE A 243 9.50 14.79 4.30
C ILE A 243 10.20 13.68 3.52
N GLY A 244 9.55 12.53 3.44
CA GLY A 244 10.03 11.35 2.70
C GLY A 244 9.10 10.93 1.57
N THR A 245 8.24 11.84 1.09
CA THR A 245 7.18 11.55 0.13
C THR A 245 7.75 11.20 -1.25
N SER A 246 7.34 10.05 -1.79
CA SER A 246 7.70 9.59 -3.13
C SER A 246 6.54 8.84 -3.78
N ASP A 247 6.58 8.71 -5.11
CA ASP A 247 5.65 7.88 -5.89
C ASP A 247 5.92 6.39 -5.65
N TYR A 248 4.90 5.56 -5.81
CA TYR A 248 5.07 4.10 -5.78
C TYR A 248 5.87 3.62 -7.00
N PRO A 249 6.86 2.73 -6.84
CA PRO A 249 7.52 2.09 -7.98
C PRO A 249 6.66 0.95 -8.55
N PRO A 250 6.85 0.55 -9.82
CA PRO A 250 6.31 -0.71 -10.33
C PRO A 250 7.02 -1.90 -9.70
N ILE A 251 6.36 -3.06 -9.67
CA ILE A 251 6.90 -4.28 -9.04
C ILE A 251 6.92 -5.51 -9.94
N TRP A 252 6.68 -5.34 -11.24
CA TRP A 252 6.90 -6.38 -12.25
C TRP A 252 8.39 -6.57 -12.57
N GLU A 253 8.72 -7.69 -13.21
CA GLU A 253 10.01 -8.04 -13.79
C GLU A 253 11.18 -7.89 -12.79
N GLN A 254 11.13 -8.66 -11.70
CA GLN A 254 12.07 -8.50 -10.58
C GLN A 254 13.42 -9.19 -10.78
N LYS A 255 13.47 -10.27 -11.56
CA LYS A 255 14.69 -11.05 -11.82
C LYS A 255 15.89 -10.21 -12.30
N PRO A 256 15.77 -9.33 -13.33
CA PRO A 256 16.90 -8.51 -13.76
C PRO A 256 17.22 -7.35 -12.81
N ARG A 257 16.44 -7.17 -11.73
CA ARG A 257 16.65 -6.14 -10.72
C ARG A 257 17.46 -6.62 -9.52
N GLU A 258 17.60 -7.92 -9.33
CA GLU A 258 18.42 -8.47 -8.26
C GLU A 258 19.88 -8.02 -8.41
N GLY A 259 20.45 -7.50 -7.32
CA GLY A 259 21.80 -6.92 -7.30
C GLY A 259 21.92 -5.50 -7.86
N LEU A 260 20.84 -4.90 -8.39
CA LEU A 260 20.79 -3.47 -8.66
C LEU A 260 20.59 -2.68 -7.36
N GLN A 261 20.87 -1.39 -7.35
CA GLN A 261 20.52 -0.50 -6.24
C GLN A 261 19.03 -0.15 -6.33
N LEU A 262 18.24 -0.76 -5.45
CA LEU A 262 16.78 -0.75 -5.36
C LEU A 262 16.25 0.40 -4.48
N HIS A 263 14.93 0.58 -4.48
CA HIS A 263 14.25 1.81 -4.07
C HIS A 263 14.70 3.04 -4.87
N TRP A 264 14.04 4.17 -4.67
CA TRP A 264 14.37 5.40 -5.39
C TRP A 264 15.80 5.84 -5.13
N ASP A 265 16.27 5.73 -3.89
CA ASP A 265 17.59 6.17 -3.43
C ASP A 265 18.68 5.10 -3.51
N GLY A 266 18.40 3.91 -4.06
CA GLY A 266 19.42 2.88 -4.22
C GLY A 266 19.93 2.30 -2.89
N ASP A 267 19.09 2.34 -1.85
CA ASP A 267 19.46 2.06 -0.47
C ASP A 267 19.54 0.57 -0.13
N ASN A 268 19.20 -0.32 -1.05
CA ASN A 268 19.23 -1.78 -0.88
C ASN A 268 19.60 -2.45 -2.21
N ASP A 269 20.16 -3.66 -2.21
CA ASP A 269 20.44 -4.43 -3.45
C ASP A 269 19.91 -5.87 -3.49
N SER A 270 19.02 -6.20 -2.56
CA SER A 270 18.32 -7.49 -2.46
C SER A 270 16.82 -7.29 -2.66
N VAL A 271 16.26 -7.96 -3.66
CA VAL A 271 14.80 -7.95 -3.91
C VAL A 271 14.04 -8.50 -2.71
N ASP A 272 14.55 -9.53 -2.04
CA ASP A 272 13.92 -10.15 -0.88
C ASP A 272 13.87 -9.21 0.33
N GLU A 273 14.99 -8.57 0.70
CA GLU A 273 15.00 -7.59 1.79
C GLU A 273 14.10 -6.39 1.48
N ARG A 274 14.11 -5.92 0.23
CA ARG A 274 13.23 -4.84 -0.22
C ARG A 274 11.76 -5.23 -0.07
N ASN A 275 11.37 -6.45 -0.45
CA ASN A 275 10.00 -6.95 -0.32
C ASN A 275 9.55 -7.01 1.15
N LEU A 276 10.42 -7.51 2.05
CA LEU A 276 10.15 -7.52 3.49
C LEU A 276 10.04 -6.10 4.06
N SER A 277 10.90 -5.18 3.63
CA SER A 277 10.84 -3.77 4.02
C SER A 277 9.54 -3.10 3.56
N ALA A 278 9.09 -3.38 2.34
CA ALA A 278 7.81 -2.89 1.83
C ALA A 278 6.62 -3.46 2.61
N ALA A 279 6.68 -4.76 2.97
CA ALA A 279 5.65 -5.41 3.78
C ALA A 279 5.50 -4.75 5.15
N LEU A 280 6.60 -4.33 5.78
CA LEU A 280 6.56 -3.56 7.03
C LEU A 280 5.81 -2.23 6.87
N GLY A 281 5.96 -1.56 5.72
CA GLY A 281 5.22 -0.35 5.35
C GLY A 281 3.70 -0.59 5.23
N ALA A 282 3.29 -1.79 4.80
CA ALA A 282 1.90 -2.23 4.78
C ALA A 282 1.38 -2.70 6.16
N GLY A 283 2.18 -2.57 7.23
CA GLY A 283 1.78 -2.88 8.59
C GLY A 283 2.17 -4.27 9.09
N VAL A 284 3.04 -4.98 8.37
CA VAL A 284 3.70 -6.18 8.90
C VAL A 284 4.68 -5.79 10.02
N THR A 285 4.99 -6.73 10.91
CA THR A 285 6.07 -6.64 11.90
C THR A 285 7.03 -7.82 11.71
N PRO A 286 8.28 -7.75 12.23
CA PRO A 286 9.23 -8.85 12.09
C PRO A 286 8.73 -10.22 12.58
N VAL A 287 7.79 -10.24 13.53
CA VAL A 287 7.21 -11.46 14.11
C VAL A 287 5.86 -11.87 13.50
N THR A 288 5.30 -11.05 12.61
CA THR A 288 4.01 -11.34 11.95
C THR A 288 4.14 -11.60 10.45
N ALA A 289 5.34 -11.36 9.89
CA ALA A 289 5.61 -11.56 8.47
C ALA A 289 5.24 -12.97 8.02
N ASP A 290 4.35 -13.04 7.02
CA ASP A 290 3.93 -14.29 6.41
C ASP A 290 4.89 -14.63 5.27
N PHE A 291 6.07 -15.15 5.62
CA PHE A 291 7.18 -15.37 4.68
C PHE A 291 6.79 -16.25 3.49
N GLU A 292 5.96 -17.28 3.70
CA GLU A 292 5.51 -18.17 2.61
C GLU A 292 4.66 -17.40 1.60
N GLN A 293 3.72 -16.56 2.07
CA GLN A 293 2.83 -15.79 1.19
C GLN A 293 3.58 -14.64 0.50
N ILE A 294 4.49 -13.97 1.21
CA ILE A 294 5.38 -12.95 0.62
C ILE A 294 6.25 -13.58 -0.46
N LYS A 295 6.85 -14.75 -0.19
CA LYS A 295 7.66 -15.49 -1.17
C LYS A 295 6.83 -15.89 -2.39
N ARG A 296 5.59 -16.36 -2.20
CA ARG A 296 4.68 -16.72 -3.30
C ARG A 296 4.45 -15.54 -4.25
N ILE A 297 4.24 -14.33 -3.71
CA ILE A 297 4.12 -13.11 -4.51
C ILE A 297 5.46 -12.79 -5.19
N ALA A 298 6.58 -12.86 -4.47
CA ALA A 298 7.91 -12.59 -5.03
C ALA A 298 8.26 -13.53 -6.21
N ASP A 299 7.96 -14.83 -6.08
CA ASP A 299 8.18 -15.83 -7.12
C ASP A 299 7.36 -15.54 -8.39
N TRP A 300 6.12 -15.05 -8.23
CA TRP A 300 5.28 -14.63 -9.34
C TRP A 300 5.83 -13.39 -10.04
N LEU A 301 6.23 -12.37 -9.28
CA LEU A 301 6.80 -11.12 -9.80
C LEU A 301 8.18 -11.29 -10.44
N TRP A 302 8.85 -12.42 -10.17
CA TRP A 302 10.22 -12.67 -10.60
C TRP A 302 10.40 -12.50 -12.12
N GLU A 303 9.48 -13.06 -12.91
CA GLU A 303 9.53 -13.01 -14.38
C GLU A 303 8.27 -12.42 -15.02
N LEU A 304 7.36 -11.84 -14.23
CA LEU A 304 6.15 -11.19 -14.74
C LEU A 304 6.51 -9.91 -15.50
N PRO A 305 6.28 -9.78 -16.82
CA PRO A 305 6.60 -8.55 -17.56
C PRO A 305 5.56 -7.44 -17.28
N PRO A 306 5.91 -6.17 -17.56
CA PRO A 306 4.90 -5.10 -17.61
C PRO A 306 3.80 -5.40 -18.65
N PRO A 307 2.56 -4.91 -18.43
CA PRO A 307 1.54 -4.91 -19.46
C PRO A 307 1.99 -4.13 -20.71
N PRO A 308 1.79 -4.69 -21.92
CA PRO A 308 2.15 -4.00 -23.15
C PRO A 308 1.27 -2.76 -23.36
N TYR A 309 1.82 -1.74 -24.00
CA TYR A 309 1.06 -0.57 -24.42
C TYR A 309 -0.07 -0.98 -25.38
N PRO A 310 -1.35 -0.69 -25.04
CA PRO A 310 -2.48 -1.27 -25.75
C PRO A 310 -2.93 -0.47 -26.98
N TYR A 311 -2.32 0.68 -27.24
CA TYR A 311 -2.73 1.60 -28.32
C TYR A 311 -1.80 1.48 -29.55
N PRO A 312 -2.22 2.01 -30.72
CA PRO A 312 -1.38 1.98 -31.92
C PRO A 312 -0.02 2.64 -31.72
N ILE A 313 1.00 2.09 -32.37
CA ILE A 313 2.36 2.62 -32.38
C ILE A 313 2.81 2.80 -33.83
N ASN A 314 3.37 3.96 -34.14
CA ASN A 314 4.01 4.25 -35.41
C ASN A 314 5.40 3.61 -35.45
N ALA A 315 5.52 2.51 -36.17
CA ALA A 315 6.76 1.72 -36.24
C ALA A 315 7.96 2.49 -36.84
N GLU A 316 7.75 3.37 -37.82
CA GLU A 316 8.83 4.15 -38.43
C GLU A 316 9.38 5.20 -37.45
N LEU A 317 8.46 5.87 -36.75
CA LEU A 317 8.79 6.86 -35.74
C LEU A 317 9.47 6.19 -34.52
N ALA A 318 8.95 5.05 -34.05
CA ALA A 318 9.55 4.26 -32.98
C ALA A 318 10.95 3.75 -33.33
N SER A 319 11.20 3.32 -34.58
CA SER A 319 12.55 2.92 -35.01
C SER A 319 13.55 4.10 -35.00
N THR A 320 13.07 5.31 -35.29
CA THR A 320 13.88 6.52 -35.11
C THR A 320 14.13 6.81 -33.63
N GLY A 321 13.10 6.70 -32.79
CA GLY A 321 13.20 6.82 -31.34
C GLY A 321 14.15 5.84 -30.69
N GLU A 322 14.18 4.60 -31.16
CA GLU A 322 15.07 3.55 -30.65
C GLU A 322 16.53 4.00 -30.76
N ARG A 323 16.95 4.54 -31.91
CA ARG A 323 18.32 5.02 -32.09
C ARG A 323 18.65 6.18 -31.14
N ILE A 324 17.69 7.08 -30.90
CA ILE A 324 17.84 8.18 -29.93
C ILE A 324 17.98 7.60 -28.52
N TYR A 325 17.12 6.66 -28.14
CA TYR A 325 17.16 6.00 -26.84
C TYR A 325 18.48 5.27 -26.60
N GLN A 326 18.96 4.49 -27.56
CA GLN A 326 20.22 3.76 -27.44
C GLN A 326 21.42 4.70 -27.23
N ASN A 327 21.42 5.84 -27.90
CA ASN A 327 22.53 6.80 -27.81
C ASN A 327 22.50 7.69 -26.57
N ASN A 328 21.32 7.97 -26.00
CA ASN A 328 21.15 9.00 -24.97
C ASN A 328 20.66 8.48 -23.62
N CYS A 329 19.95 7.35 -23.60
CA CYS A 329 19.19 6.89 -22.43
C CYS A 329 19.63 5.50 -21.95
N ALA A 330 19.89 4.59 -22.89
CA ALA A 330 20.05 3.16 -22.61
C ALA A 330 21.18 2.83 -21.62
N SER A 331 22.26 3.63 -21.57
CA SER A 331 23.34 3.39 -20.61
C SER A 331 22.88 3.44 -19.15
N CYS A 332 21.84 4.22 -18.85
CA CYS A 332 21.27 4.38 -17.50
C CYS A 332 19.97 3.60 -17.31
N HIS A 333 19.23 3.34 -18.39
CA HIS A 333 17.82 2.93 -18.32
C HIS A 333 17.50 1.60 -19.00
N ALA A 334 18.37 1.06 -19.86
CA ALA A 334 18.15 -0.27 -20.41
C ALA A 334 18.67 -1.32 -19.43
N PHE A 335 17.99 -2.44 -19.28
CA PHE A 335 18.57 -3.58 -18.57
C PHE A 335 19.93 -3.96 -19.17
N GLY A 336 20.94 -4.16 -18.31
CA GLY A 336 22.33 -4.39 -18.73
C GLY A 336 23.12 -3.13 -19.13
N GLY A 337 22.51 -1.95 -19.10
CA GLY A 337 23.21 -0.67 -19.27
C GLY A 337 24.27 -0.44 -18.18
N SER A 338 25.34 0.28 -18.53
CA SER A 338 26.53 0.43 -17.67
C SER A 338 26.30 1.18 -16.36
N LYS A 339 25.21 1.95 -16.24
CA LYS A 339 24.80 2.71 -15.05
C LYS A 339 23.39 2.32 -14.59
N THR A 340 22.79 1.31 -15.19
CA THR A 340 21.45 0.85 -14.84
C THR A 340 21.46 0.28 -13.44
N GLY A 341 20.54 0.73 -12.59
CA GLY A 341 20.49 0.33 -11.19
C GLY A 341 21.67 0.83 -10.37
N THR A 342 22.39 1.86 -10.80
CA THR A 342 23.39 2.54 -9.97
C THR A 342 22.92 3.94 -9.58
N VAL A 343 23.31 4.41 -8.41
CA VAL A 343 23.00 5.74 -7.89
C VAL A 343 23.71 6.82 -8.69
N ASN A 344 22.91 7.76 -9.21
CA ASN A 344 23.38 9.03 -9.73
C ASN A 344 23.39 10.06 -8.58
N PRO A 345 24.57 10.65 -8.23
CA PRO A 345 24.68 11.61 -7.14
C PRO A 345 23.68 12.76 -7.21
N ILE A 346 23.17 13.20 -6.06
CA ILE A 346 22.11 14.22 -5.97
C ILE A 346 22.51 15.57 -6.60
N ASP A 347 23.79 15.92 -6.54
CA ASP A 347 24.36 17.14 -7.14
C ASP A 347 24.48 17.06 -8.67
N GLN A 348 24.47 15.84 -9.24
CA GLN A 348 24.46 15.61 -10.68
C GLN A 348 23.03 15.47 -11.23
N ILE A 349 22.18 14.67 -10.58
CA ILE A 349 20.81 14.45 -11.06
C ILE A 349 19.91 15.67 -10.79
N GLY A 350 20.15 16.43 -9.71
CA GLY A 350 19.51 17.72 -9.43
C GLY A 350 18.01 17.67 -9.14
N THR A 351 17.46 16.48 -8.90
CA THR A 351 16.05 16.27 -8.51
C THR A 351 15.85 16.59 -7.03
N ASP A 352 14.59 16.60 -6.57
CA ASP A 352 14.23 16.91 -5.18
C ASP A 352 14.99 16.02 -4.17
N PRO A 353 15.64 16.58 -3.13
CA PRO A 353 16.47 15.80 -2.21
C PRO A 353 15.73 15.27 -0.97
N TYR A 354 14.47 15.63 -0.73
CA TYR A 354 13.80 15.34 0.55
C TYR A 354 13.66 13.84 0.81
N ARG A 355 13.23 13.05 -0.20
CA ARG A 355 13.15 11.59 -0.08
C ARG A 355 14.51 10.98 0.29
N LEU A 356 15.60 11.44 -0.32
CA LEU A 356 16.96 11.02 0.04
C LEU A 356 17.35 11.44 1.47
N ASN A 357 17.04 12.66 1.88
CA ASN A 357 17.38 13.19 3.21
C ASN A 357 16.63 12.48 4.34
N SER A 358 15.39 12.04 4.08
CA SER A 358 14.59 11.28 5.05
C SER A 358 15.24 9.96 5.47
N TYR A 359 16.10 9.37 4.63
CA TYR A 359 16.86 8.17 4.97
C TYR A 359 18.22 8.54 5.58
N THR A 360 18.40 8.26 6.87
CA THR A 360 19.60 8.66 7.63
C THR A 360 20.43 7.46 8.06
N TYR A 361 21.70 7.69 8.43
CA TYR A 361 22.53 6.65 9.05
C TYR A 361 21.93 6.10 10.35
N GLN A 362 21.21 6.94 11.11
CA GLN A 362 20.51 6.48 12.31
C GLN A 362 19.36 5.53 11.96
N LEU A 363 18.56 5.86 10.93
CA LEU A 363 17.50 4.96 10.46
C LEU A 363 18.10 3.65 9.94
N LEU A 364 19.13 3.71 9.08
CA LEU A 364 19.87 2.54 8.59
C LEU A 364 20.33 1.64 9.74
N SER A 365 20.93 2.21 10.79
CA SER A 365 21.43 1.43 11.92
C SER A 365 20.30 0.70 12.65
N ASN A 366 19.12 1.30 12.76
CA ASN A 366 17.95 0.65 13.36
C ASN A 366 17.36 -0.41 12.41
N GLN A 367 17.29 -0.12 11.11
CA GLN A 367 16.77 -1.03 10.10
C GLN A 367 17.59 -2.34 10.03
N ASN A 368 18.90 -2.27 10.18
CA ASN A 368 19.78 -3.46 10.26
C ASN A 368 19.61 -4.31 11.54
N THR A 369 18.71 -3.93 12.46
CA THR A 369 18.32 -4.75 13.63
C THR A 369 17.06 -5.56 13.40
N LEU A 370 16.31 -5.26 12.33
CA LEU A 370 15.07 -5.96 12.03
C LEU A 370 15.35 -7.38 11.59
N TYR A 371 14.39 -8.26 11.89
CA TYR A 371 14.47 -9.68 11.58
C TYR A 371 15.71 -10.38 12.16
N ALA A 372 16.39 -9.76 13.12
CA ALA A 372 17.42 -10.44 13.90
C ALA A 372 16.81 -11.67 14.60
N ASP A 373 17.54 -12.78 14.55
CA ASP A 373 17.14 -14.08 15.09
C ASP A 373 15.86 -14.66 14.45
N VAL A 374 15.47 -14.18 13.27
CA VAL A 374 14.40 -14.75 12.45
C VAL A 374 15.02 -15.56 11.31
N SER A 375 14.65 -16.84 11.20
CA SER A 375 15.04 -17.69 10.08
C SER A 375 13.83 -18.21 9.33
N PHE A 376 13.94 -18.23 8.01
CA PHE A 376 12.94 -18.80 7.11
C PHE A 376 13.65 -19.73 6.12
N GLN A 377 13.16 -20.97 6.00
CA GLN A 377 13.74 -22.01 5.14
C GLN A 377 15.26 -22.26 5.37
N GLY A 378 15.74 -22.02 6.60
CA GLY A 378 17.14 -22.20 6.98
C GLY A 378 18.03 -20.97 6.74
N GLU A 379 17.49 -19.90 6.15
CA GLU A 379 18.19 -18.65 5.87
C GLU A 379 17.88 -17.59 6.93
N ASP A 380 18.90 -16.82 7.30
CA ASP A 380 18.77 -15.67 8.22
C ASP A 380 18.12 -14.49 7.51
N GLN A 381 17.01 -13.99 8.07
CA GLN A 381 16.19 -12.92 7.48
C GLN A 381 16.64 -11.52 7.91
N ARG A 382 17.65 -11.42 8.77
CA ARG A 382 18.17 -10.13 9.22
C ARG A 382 18.64 -9.29 8.04
N PHE A 383 18.21 -8.03 8.03
CA PHE A 383 18.64 -7.05 7.04
C PHE A 383 20.14 -6.75 7.11
N LYS A 384 20.80 -6.85 5.95
CA LYS A 384 22.25 -6.72 5.71
C LYS A 384 22.58 -5.93 4.44
N HIS A 385 21.61 -5.76 3.53
CA HIS A 385 21.84 -5.14 2.23
C HIS A 385 21.53 -3.63 2.22
N PHE A 386 20.88 -3.12 3.27
CA PHE A 386 20.59 -1.69 3.38
C PHE A 386 21.86 -0.83 3.55
N ARG A 387 21.87 0.36 2.92
CA ARG A 387 22.95 1.36 2.98
C ARG A 387 22.44 2.78 2.73
N LYS A 388 23.09 3.76 3.34
CA LYS A 388 22.85 5.17 3.03
C LYS A 388 23.65 5.57 1.78
N THR A 389 22.96 6.08 0.78
CA THR A 389 23.54 6.58 -0.48
C THR A 389 23.53 8.11 -0.54
N ASN A 390 24.02 8.67 -1.65
CA ASN A 390 24.13 10.12 -1.91
C ASN A 390 23.31 10.60 -3.12
N GLY A 391 22.31 9.84 -3.58
CA GLY A 391 21.58 10.17 -4.80
C GLY A 391 20.43 9.20 -5.09
N TYR A 392 19.98 9.16 -6.35
CA TYR A 392 18.87 8.30 -6.79
C TYR A 392 19.33 7.28 -7.83
N ALA A 393 18.79 6.06 -7.75
CA ALA A 393 19.12 4.98 -8.66
C ALA A 393 18.52 5.19 -10.06
N ASN A 394 19.29 4.88 -11.11
CA ASN A 394 18.77 4.90 -12.48
C ASN A 394 17.90 3.66 -12.71
N MET A 395 16.57 3.84 -12.69
CA MET A 395 15.62 2.75 -12.85
C MET A 395 15.47 2.34 -14.32
N PRO A 396 15.44 1.03 -14.62
CA PRO A 396 14.99 0.52 -15.92
C PRO A 396 13.62 1.07 -16.33
N LEU A 397 13.37 1.31 -17.63
CA LEU A 397 12.15 1.98 -18.14
C LEU A 397 11.09 1.03 -18.73
N ASP A 398 11.12 -0.24 -18.38
CA ASP A 398 10.15 -1.27 -18.75
C ASP A 398 8.69 -0.90 -18.34
N GLY A 399 7.74 -0.85 -19.26
CA GLY A 399 6.37 -0.41 -18.97
C GLY A 399 6.27 1.05 -18.53
N VAL A 400 7.19 1.93 -18.95
CA VAL A 400 7.23 3.36 -18.56
C VAL A 400 5.93 4.12 -18.85
N TRP A 401 5.12 3.63 -19.79
CA TRP A 401 3.83 4.23 -20.10
C TRP A 401 2.86 4.22 -18.91
N LEU A 402 2.95 3.24 -17.99
CA LEU A 402 2.09 3.15 -16.79
C LEU A 402 2.64 3.88 -15.56
N ARG A 403 3.81 4.52 -15.67
CA ARG A 403 4.55 5.03 -14.51
C ARG A 403 4.42 6.54 -14.31
N ALA A 404 3.48 7.18 -15.01
CA ALA A 404 3.21 8.60 -14.80
C ALA A 404 2.46 8.81 -13.47
N PRO A 405 2.71 9.94 -12.76
CA PRO A 405 3.69 10.98 -13.08
C PRO A 405 5.16 10.54 -12.89
N TYR A 406 6.09 11.25 -13.55
CA TYR A 406 7.51 10.91 -13.61
C TYR A 406 8.36 11.63 -12.56
N LEU A 407 9.60 11.12 -12.40
CA LEU A 407 10.53 11.34 -11.27
C LEU A 407 10.08 10.61 -10.00
N HIS A 408 11.00 10.49 -9.03
CA HIS A 408 10.75 9.72 -7.80
C HIS A 408 9.59 10.27 -6.95
N ASN A 409 9.23 11.54 -7.11
CA ASN A 409 8.16 12.22 -6.36
C ASN A 409 6.92 12.52 -7.22
N GLY A 410 6.90 12.02 -8.45
CA GLY A 410 5.85 12.26 -9.43
C GLY A 410 5.58 13.75 -9.60
N SER A 411 6.61 14.55 -9.89
CA SER A 411 6.49 16.01 -10.03
C SER A 411 6.35 16.46 -11.48
N VAL A 412 6.47 15.53 -12.44
CA VAL A 412 6.36 15.81 -13.88
C VAL A 412 5.25 14.94 -14.49
N PRO A 413 4.15 15.49 -15.02
CA PRO A 413 2.96 14.70 -15.30
C PRO A 413 3.07 13.76 -16.51
N THR A 414 3.91 14.07 -17.50
CA THR A 414 4.00 13.28 -18.75
C THR A 414 5.45 13.09 -19.20
N LEU A 415 5.73 12.09 -20.05
CA LEU A 415 7.07 11.91 -20.64
C LEU A 415 7.44 13.12 -21.49
N ARG A 416 6.47 13.71 -22.19
CA ARG A 416 6.71 14.91 -22.98
C ARG A 416 7.22 16.05 -22.11
N ASP A 417 6.58 16.30 -20.96
CA ASP A 417 7.01 17.36 -20.04
C ASP A 417 8.37 17.03 -19.40
N LEU A 418 8.72 15.75 -19.20
CA LEU A 418 10.03 15.35 -18.64
C LEU A 418 11.21 15.74 -19.54
N LEU A 419 11.00 15.69 -20.86
CA LEU A 419 11.98 16.11 -21.87
C LEU A 419 12.04 17.63 -22.07
N GLU A 420 11.26 18.41 -21.33
CA GLU A 420 11.37 19.88 -21.31
C GLU A 420 12.26 20.37 -20.17
N ALA A 421 12.87 21.54 -20.37
CA ALA A 421 13.67 22.19 -19.34
C ALA A 421 12.81 22.49 -18.10
N PRO A 422 13.32 22.38 -16.86
CA PRO A 422 12.52 22.53 -15.64
C PRO A 422 11.66 23.80 -15.55
N GLU A 423 12.11 24.91 -16.14
CA GLU A 423 11.38 26.17 -16.25
C GLU A 423 10.11 26.09 -17.12
N ASN A 424 10.09 25.17 -18.10
CA ASN A 424 8.98 24.94 -19.02
C ASN A 424 8.05 23.80 -18.56
N ARG A 425 8.45 23.03 -17.55
CA ARG A 425 7.61 21.97 -16.94
C ARG A 425 6.43 22.59 -16.17
N PRO A 426 5.24 21.94 -16.14
CA PRO A 426 4.11 22.41 -15.34
C PRO A 426 4.50 22.64 -13.88
N LYS A 427 4.24 23.85 -13.36
CA LYS A 427 4.46 24.19 -11.93
C LYS A 427 3.32 23.73 -11.02
N THR A 428 2.13 23.59 -11.60
CA THR A 428 0.96 22.99 -10.96
C THR A 428 0.22 22.14 -11.98
N TYR A 429 -0.30 21.00 -11.56
CA TYR A 429 -1.11 20.11 -12.38
C TYR A 429 -2.03 19.27 -11.48
N TYR A 430 -2.94 18.49 -12.05
CA TYR A 430 -3.89 17.66 -11.29
C TYR A 430 -3.52 16.17 -11.34
N ARG A 431 -3.48 15.51 -10.18
CA ARG A 431 -3.23 14.08 -9.99
C ARG A 431 -4.51 13.32 -9.64
N GLY A 432 -4.54 12.03 -9.97
CA GLY A 432 -5.62 11.12 -9.61
C GLY A 432 -6.61 10.81 -10.73
N ASN A 433 -6.45 11.44 -11.90
CA ASN A 433 -7.13 11.01 -13.12
C ASN A 433 -6.42 9.78 -13.68
N ASP A 434 -7.19 8.81 -14.15
CA ASP A 434 -6.77 7.57 -14.77
C ASP A 434 -7.04 7.53 -16.29
N VAL A 435 -7.58 8.61 -16.88
CA VAL A 435 -7.66 8.76 -18.34
C VAL A 435 -6.26 8.96 -18.90
N PHE A 436 -5.88 8.09 -19.84
CA PHE A 436 -4.53 8.07 -20.41
C PHE A 436 -4.35 9.09 -21.54
N ASP A 437 -3.29 9.89 -21.46
CA ASP A 437 -2.85 10.79 -22.53
C ASP A 437 -1.83 10.06 -23.43
N GLN A 438 -2.29 9.63 -24.61
CA GLN A 438 -1.48 8.90 -25.58
C GLN A 438 -0.46 9.77 -26.32
N GLU A 439 -0.69 11.08 -26.38
CA GLU A 439 0.18 12.01 -27.11
C GLU A 439 1.40 12.35 -26.26
N LYS A 440 1.16 12.76 -25.00
CA LYS A 440 2.23 13.13 -24.08
C LYS A 440 2.81 11.97 -23.29
N VAL A 441 2.11 10.84 -23.27
CA VAL A 441 2.40 9.62 -22.49
C VAL A 441 2.40 9.93 -21.00
N GLY A 442 1.23 9.73 -20.39
CA GLY A 442 0.96 9.88 -18.97
C GLY A 442 -0.55 9.87 -18.71
N PHE A 443 -0.98 10.46 -17.61
CA PHE A 443 -2.41 10.64 -17.32
C PHE A 443 -2.82 12.09 -17.54
N VAL A 444 -4.07 12.30 -17.97
CA VAL A 444 -4.64 13.63 -18.17
C VAL A 444 -4.53 14.43 -16.87
N SER A 445 -3.80 15.54 -16.92
CA SER A 445 -3.38 16.31 -15.74
C SER A 445 -3.80 17.78 -15.77
N THR A 446 -4.55 18.17 -16.79
CA THR A 446 -4.97 19.56 -17.07
C THR A 446 -6.40 19.87 -16.60
N VAL A 447 -7.09 18.87 -16.07
CA VAL A 447 -8.50 18.97 -15.63
C VAL A 447 -8.56 18.87 -14.12
N ALA A 448 -9.28 19.81 -13.48
CA ALA A 448 -9.43 19.87 -12.02
C ALA A 448 -10.50 18.93 -11.48
N GLU A 449 -11.53 18.66 -12.28
CA GLU A 449 -12.70 17.87 -11.89
C GLU A 449 -13.28 17.12 -13.09
N GLU A 450 -13.83 15.93 -12.86
CA GLU A 450 -14.53 15.13 -13.86
C GLU A 450 -15.63 14.31 -13.18
N ASN A 451 -16.87 14.33 -13.69
CA ASN A 451 -17.99 13.55 -13.15
C ASN A 451 -18.14 13.68 -11.62
N ASP A 452 -18.15 14.92 -11.11
CA ASP A 452 -18.19 15.29 -9.68
C ASP A 452 -16.97 14.84 -8.83
N ARG A 453 -15.99 14.14 -9.42
CA ARG A 453 -14.72 13.80 -8.79
C ARG A 453 -13.74 14.97 -8.92
N GLN A 454 -13.28 15.48 -7.79
CA GLN A 454 -12.21 16.47 -7.72
C GLN A 454 -10.84 15.77 -7.78
N PHE A 455 -9.92 16.30 -8.57
CA PHE A 455 -8.54 15.83 -8.66
C PHE A 455 -7.60 16.64 -7.77
N PHE A 456 -6.52 16.00 -7.34
CA PHE A 456 -5.57 16.61 -6.41
C PHE A 456 -4.68 17.61 -7.13
N LYS A 457 -4.76 18.89 -6.77
CA LYS A 457 -3.84 19.91 -7.29
C LYS A 457 -2.44 19.71 -6.70
N PHE A 458 -1.52 19.23 -7.52
CA PHE A 458 -0.10 19.15 -7.19
C PHE A 458 0.58 20.50 -7.42
N ASP A 459 1.39 20.92 -6.45
CA ASP A 459 2.19 22.16 -6.50
C ASP A 459 3.66 21.83 -6.31
N THR A 460 4.48 22.11 -7.35
CA THR A 460 5.91 21.79 -7.37
C THR A 460 6.75 22.74 -6.51
N THR A 461 6.16 23.80 -5.95
CA THR A 461 6.84 24.77 -5.08
C THR A 461 6.87 24.33 -3.62
N LEU A 462 6.06 23.33 -3.25
CA LEU A 462 6.05 22.78 -1.90
C LEU A 462 7.29 21.91 -1.64
N PRO A 463 7.79 21.86 -0.39
CA PRO A 463 8.87 20.97 0.00
C PRO A 463 8.61 19.49 -0.39
N GLY A 464 9.59 18.82 -1.00
CA GLY A 464 9.47 17.45 -1.50
C GLY A 464 8.81 17.30 -2.88
N ASN A 465 8.26 18.38 -3.45
CA ASN A 465 7.55 18.34 -4.72
C ASN A 465 8.33 18.95 -5.91
N SER A 466 9.61 19.29 -5.74
CA SER A 466 10.36 19.95 -6.82
C SER A 466 10.37 19.11 -8.11
N ASN A 467 10.11 19.78 -9.23
CA ASN A 467 10.17 19.22 -10.58
C ASN A 467 11.50 19.49 -11.29
N SER A 468 12.54 19.85 -10.53
CA SER A 468 13.89 20.12 -11.03
C SER A 468 14.66 18.84 -11.39
N GLY A 469 15.82 19.02 -12.02
CA GLY A 469 16.76 17.94 -12.30
C GLY A 469 16.37 17.07 -13.49
N HIS A 470 17.15 16.01 -13.69
CA HIS A 470 17.07 15.14 -14.86
C HIS A 470 17.11 15.95 -16.16
N LEU A 471 18.25 16.60 -16.42
CA LEU A 471 18.46 17.52 -17.55
C LEU A 471 18.91 16.79 -18.84
N TYR A 472 18.47 15.55 -19.02
CA TYR A 472 18.82 14.73 -20.18
C TYR A 472 17.71 14.81 -21.25
N GLY A 473 18.10 14.83 -22.53
CA GLY A 473 17.16 14.90 -23.66
C GLY A 473 16.57 16.30 -23.92
N LEU A 474 17.04 17.34 -23.22
CA LEU A 474 16.55 18.71 -23.38
C LEU A 474 16.88 19.32 -24.75
N ASP A 475 18.05 18.98 -25.29
CA ASP A 475 18.57 19.52 -26.56
C ASP A 475 17.96 18.84 -27.80
N LEU A 476 17.13 17.81 -27.60
CA LEU A 476 16.41 17.15 -28.69
C LEU A 476 15.38 18.12 -29.29
N SER A 477 15.25 18.10 -30.61
CA SER A 477 14.15 18.76 -31.33
C SER A 477 12.78 18.20 -30.92
N SER A 478 11.68 18.90 -31.26
CA SER A 478 10.34 18.40 -30.92
C SER A 478 10.07 17.04 -31.55
N GLU A 479 10.48 16.88 -32.81
CA GLU A 479 10.31 15.66 -33.60
C GLU A 479 11.16 14.51 -33.04
N GLU A 480 12.37 14.78 -32.56
CA GLU A 480 13.21 13.78 -31.89
C GLU A 480 12.62 13.34 -30.54
N LYS A 481 12.05 14.26 -29.77
CA LYS A 481 11.33 13.94 -28.53
C LYS A 481 10.09 13.08 -28.82
N GLU A 482 9.32 13.43 -29.84
CA GLU A 482 8.16 12.63 -30.29
C GLU A 482 8.60 11.22 -30.72
N ALA A 483 9.69 11.11 -31.49
CA ALA A 483 10.25 9.83 -31.88
C ALA A 483 10.67 8.98 -30.67
N LEU A 484 11.41 9.58 -29.74
CA LEU A 484 11.85 8.92 -28.51
C LEU A 484 10.66 8.42 -27.68
N ILE A 485 9.63 9.25 -27.49
CA ILE A 485 8.42 8.87 -26.76
C ILE A 485 7.70 7.72 -27.46
N GLU A 486 7.60 7.74 -28.79
CA GLU A 486 6.95 6.68 -29.56
C GLU A 486 7.65 5.32 -29.38
N TYR A 487 8.99 5.32 -29.28
CA TYR A 487 9.75 4.13 -28.91
C TYR A 487 9.50 3.72 -27.46
N MET A 488 9.49 4.68 -26.52
CA MET A 488 9.29 4.40 -25.09
C MET A 488 7.91 3.80 -24.77
N LYS A 489 6.90 3.99 -25.64
CA LYS A 489 5.62 3.26 -25.56
C LYS A 489 5.79 1.75 -25.68
N GLN A 490 6.85 1.26 -26.32
CA GLN A 490 7.10 -0.17 -26.53
C GLN A 490 7.91 -0.84 -25.42
N LEU A 491 8.47 -0.05 -24.50
CA LEU A 491 9.33 -0.55 -23.42
C LEU A 491 8.54 -1.25 -22.33
#